data_AF-A0A7V4Q805-F1
#
_entry.id   AF-A0A7V4Q805-F1
#
_cell.length_a   1.000
_cell.length_b   1.000
_cell.length_c   1.000
_cell.angle_alpha   90.00
_cell.angle_beta   90.00
_cell.angle_gamma   90.00
#
_symmetry.space_group_name_H-M   'P 1'
#
loop_
_entity.id
_entity.type
_entity.pdbx_description
1 polymer ?
#
loop_
_entity_poly.entity_id
_entity_poly.type
_entity_poly.pdbx_seq_one_letter_code
_entity_poly.pdbx_strand_id
1 'polypeptide(L)' 'MKTQIESARAGVITPQMATVAADEAVTPEYVREKVAEGRIVIPW' A
#
# COMPACT_ATOMS: atom_id res chain seq x y z
N MET A 1 13.01 -1.77 -10.47
CA MET A 1 12.50 -1.43 -9.12
C MET A 1 11.02 -1.12 -9.28
N LYS A 2 10.12 -1.83 -8.60
CA LYS A 2 8.68 -1.52 -8.69
C LYS A 2 8.34 -0.42 -7.70
N THR A 3 7.51 0.52 -8.12
CA THR A 3 6.88 1.52 -7.26
C THR A 3 5.82 0.87 -6.36
N GLN A 4 5.36 1.60 -5.33
CA GLN A 4 4.28 1.13 -4.46
C GLN A 4 2.97 0.90 -5.24
N ILE A 5 2.65 1.76 -6.22
CA ILE A 5 1.45 1.62 -7.06
C ILE A 5 1.50 0.39 -7.98
N GLU A 6 2.67 0.07 -8.55
CA GLU A 6 2.84 -1.15 -9.35
C GLU A 6 2.70 -2.42 -8.50
N SER A 7 3.23 -2.40 -7.28
CA SER A 7 3.09 -3.51 -6.32
C SER A 7 1.63 -3.68 -5.90
N ALA A 8 0.95 -2.58 -5.58
CA ALA A 8 -0.46 -2.58 -5.17
C ALA A 8 -1.39 -3.16 -6.25
N ARG A 9 -1.21 -2.72 -7.51
CA ARG A 9 -1.97 -3.21 -8.68
C ARG A 9 -1.69 -4.67 -9.00
N ALA A 10 -0.49 -5.16 -8.66
CA ALA A 10 -0.15 -6.58 -8.76
C ALA A 10 -0.69 -7.42 -7.59
N GLY A 11 -1.45 -6.83 -6.66
CA GLY A 11 -1.98 -7.53 -5.48
C GLY A 11 -0.94 -7.76 -4.38
N VAL A 12 0.24 -7.16 -4.48
CA VAL A 12 1.32 -7.32 -3.50
C VAL A 12 1.20 -6.27 -2.40
N ILE A 13 1.16 -6.71 -1.15
CA ILE A 13 1.25 -5.86 0.03
C ILE A 13 2.74 -5.68 0.37
N THR A 14 3.22 -4.44 0.35
CA THR A 14 4.61 -4.14 0.70
C THR A 14 4.79 -3.97 2.21
N PRO A 15 6.02 -4.10 2.74
CA PRO A 15 6.28 -3.80 4.15
C PRO A 15 5.83 -2.39 4.55
N GLN A 16 6.01 -1.40 3.68
CA GLN A 16 5.57 -0.02 3.93
C GLN A 16 4.05 0.09 4.04
N MET A 17 3.29 -0.60 3.18
CA MET A 17 1.82 -0.65 3.30
C MET A 17 1.39 -1.30 4.62
N ALA A 18 2.08 -2.34 5.07
CA ALA A 18 1.80 -3.00 6.33
C ALA A 18 2.10 -2.10 7.54
N THR A 19 3.20 -1.34 7.50
CA THR A 19 3.52 -0.35 8.54
C THR A 19 2.46 0.74 8.62
N VAL A 20 2.11 1.37 7.48
CA VAL A 20 1.06 2.40 7.44
C VAL A 20 -0.29 1.84 7.91
N ALA A 21 -0.62 0.61 7.55
CA ALA A 21 -1.84 -0.04 8.01
C ALA A 21 -1.87 -0.22 9.53
N ALA A 22 -0.75 -0.63 10.12
CA ALA A 22 -0.63 -0.78 11.58
C ALA A 22 -0.73 0.56 12.30
N ASP A 23 -0.05 1.60 11.79
CA ASP A 23 -0.04 2.94 12.39
C ASP A 23 -1.42 3.60 12.35
N GLU A 24 -2.17 3.42 11.26
CA GLU A 24 -3.51 3.98 11.04
C GLU A 24 -4.64 3.05 11.55
N ALA A 25 -4.29 1.91 12.17
CA ALA A 25 -5.24 0.89 12.66
C ALA A 25 -6.26 0.40 11.61
N VAL A 26 -5.81 0.25 10.36
CA VAL A 26 -6.58 -0.30 9.23
C VAL A 26 -5.96 -1.61 8.72
N THR A 27 -6.63 -2.30 7.79
CA THR A 27 -6.06 -3.53 7.21
C THR A 27 -5.02 -3.21 6.13
N PRO A 28 -3.96 -4.02 5.98
CA PRO A 28 -3.00 -3.87 4.88
C PRO A 28 -3.66 -3.95 3.50
N GLU A 29 -4.73 -4.74 3.34
CA GLU A 29 -5.49 -4.85 2.11
C GLU A 29 -6.19 -3.54 1.73
N TYR A 30 -6.72 -2.80 2.71
CA TYR A 30 -7.33 -1.50 2.51
C TYR A 30 -6.29 -0.48 2.00
N VAL A 31 -5.13 -0.43 2.64
CA VAL A 31 -4.02 0.45 2.20
C VAL A 31 -3.58 0.08 0.80
N ARG A 32 -3.37 -1.20 0.51
CA ARG A 32 -3.01 -1.69 -0.84
C ARG A 32 -4.05 -1.30 -1.88
N GLU A 33 -5.34 -1.48 -1.61
CA GLU A 33 -6.41 -1.09 -2.53
C GLU A 33 -6.36 0.42 -2.82
N LYS A 34 -6.22 1.26 -1.79
CA LYS A 34 -6.16 2.71 -1.92
C LYS A 34 -4.89 3.18 -2.65
N VAL A 35 -3.77 2.49 -2.47
CA VAL A 35 -2.55 2.74 -3.28
C VAL A 35 -2.77 2.33 -4.74
N ALA A 36 -3.42 1.19 -5.00
CA ALA A 36 -3.73 0.74 -6.36
C ALA A 36 -4.67 1.71 -7.11
N GLU A 37 -5.63 2.30 -6.39
CA GLU A 37 -6.53 3.37 -6.83
C GLU A 37 -5.82 4.72 -7.03
N GLY A 38 -4.59 4.88 -6.54
CA GLY A 38 -3.85 6.15 -6.56
C GLY A 38 -4.35 7.19 -5.54
N ARG A 39 -5.11 6.76 -4.52
CA ARG A 39 -5.60 7.64 -3.44
C ARG A 39 -4.64 7.79 -2.27
N ILE A 40 -3.79 6.80 -2.05
CA ILE A 40 -2.72 6.83 -1.04
C ILE A 40 -1.38 6.74 -1.75
N VAL A 41 -0.45 7.61 -1.35
CA VAL A 41 0.95 7.58 -1.79
C VAL A 41 1.82 7.31 -0.58
N ILE A 42 2.64 6.26 -0.65
CA ILE A 42 3.62 5.93 0.37
C ILE A 42 5.01 6.09 -0.26
N PRO A 43 5.85 7.01 0.22
CA PRO A 43 7.24 7.11 -0.22
C PRO A 43 8.06 5.91 0.31
N TRP A 44 9.17 5.60 -0.38
CA TRP A 44 10.12 4.56 0.06
C TRP A 44 11.00 5.05 1.20
#